data_AF-A0A1G1T2Z7-F1
#
_entry.id   AF-A0A1G1T2Z7-F1
#
_cell.length_a   1.000
_cell.length_b   1.000
_cell.length_c   1.000
_cell.angle_alpha   90.00
_cell.angle_beta   90.00
_cell.angle_gamma   90.00
#
_symmetry.space_group_name_H-M   'P 1'
#
loop_
_entity.id
_entity.type
_entity.pdbx_description
1 polymer ?
#
loop_
_entity_poly.entity_id
_entity_poly.type
_entity_poly.pdbx_seq_one_letter_code
_entity_poly.pdbx_strand_id
1 'polypeptide(L)'
;MLFHGKNLTASANDLQWNGKSWSIVNHFIPYTEQEVGAPDRFESDFLVQYLAGKIFSAPAQAVLAEGRQLWQAYFAHPNARPVRDDLKLNRPDVGWYQVRKALEARNASGDVLPTSFQPFQAAYKALTEKLQPLVYSLGFLKK
;
A
#
# COMPACT_ATOMS: atom_id res chain seq x y z
N MET A 1 11.11 -2.26 -2.35
CA MET A 1 10.02 -3.24 -2.18
C MET A 1 8.68 -2.51 -2.19
N LEU A 2 7.62 -3.17 -2.66
CA LEU A 2 6.26 -2.65 -2.74
C LEU A 2 5.78 -1.99 -1.43
N PHE A 3 6.01 -2.68 -0.32
CA PHE A 3 5.59 -2.32 1.03
C PHE A 3 6.62 -1.51 1.83
N HIS A 4 7.64 -0.98 1.18
CA HIS A 4 8.71 -0.26 1.87
C HIS A 4 8.20 1.06 2.46
N GLY A 5 8.66 1.43 3.67
CA GLY A 5 8.23 2.67 4.34
C GLY A 5 8.58 3.96 3.59
N LYS A 6 9.63 3.92 2.75
CA LYS A 6 10.01 5.01 1.83
C LYS A 6 9.40 4.87 0.42
N ASN A 7 8.49 3.94 0.19
CA ASN A 7 7.71 3.92 -1.04
C ASN A 7 6.68 5.07 -0.96
N LEU A 8 6.70 5.96 -1.97
CA LEU A 8 5.84 7.14 -2.09
C LEU A 8 4.81 7.00 -3.23
N THR A 9 4.50 5.78 -3.67
CA THR A 9 3.39 5.54 -4.61
C THR A 9 2.12 6.17 -4.07
N ALA A 10 1.42 6.90 -4.93
CA ALA A 10 0.17 7.58 -4.63
C ALA A 10 -0.68 7.67 -5.91
N SER A 11 -1.99 7.86 -5.75
CA SER A 11 -2.89 8.32 -6.79
C SER A 11 -3.53 9.64 -6.40
N ALA A 12 -3.89 10.47 -7.38
CA ALA A 12 -4.57 11.74 -7.15
C ALA A 12 -5.20 12.26 -8.44
N ASN A 13 -6.37 12.89 -8.33
CA ASN A 13 -6.92 13.77 -9.35
C ASN A 13 -6.63 15.24 -9.04
N ASP A 14 -6.89 16.11 -10.03
CA ASP A 14 -6.94 17.58 -9.88
C ASP A 14 -5.61 18.23 -9.50
N LEU A 15 -4.48 17.59 -9.85
CA LEU A 15 -3.15 18.16 -9.64
C LEU A 15 -2.92 19.32 -10.61
N GLN A 16 -2.80 20.55 -10.09
CA GLN A 16 -2.60 21.73 -10.94
C GLN A 16 -1.12 21.90 -11.27
N TRP A 17 -0.79 21.84 -12.56
CA TRP A 17 0.56 22.10 -13.06
C TRP A 17 0.53 22.74 -14.45
N ASN A 18 1.25 23.85 -14.61
CA ASN A 18 1.36 24.61 -15.86
C ASN A 18 -0.02 24.99 -16.47
N GLY A 19 -0.93 25.49 -15.63
CA GLY A 19 -2.29 25.88 -16.06
C GLY A 19 -3.19 24.73 -16.49
N LYS A 20 -2.81 23.48 -16.20
CA LYS A 20 -3.59 22.27 -16.53
C LYS A 20 -3.80 21.40 -15.29
N SER A 21 -4.92 20.69 -15.28
CA SER A 21 -5.21 19.66 -14.28
C SER A 21 -4.69 18.31 -14.75
N TRP A 22 -4.00 17.61 -13.85
CA TRP A 22 -3.39 16.30 -14.07
C TRP A 22 -3.94 15.28 -13.09
N SER A 23 -3.91 14.02 -13.50
CA SER A 23 -4.20 12.88 -12.65
C SER A 23 -3.02 11.92 -12.66
N ILE A 24 -2.77 11.29 -11.51
CA ILE A 24 -1.81 10.19 -11.38
C ILE A 24 -2.56 8.93 -10.95
N VAL A 25 -2.31 7.86 -11.70
CA VAL A 25 -2.88 6.53 -11.47
C VAL A 25 -1.85 5.69 -10.73
N ASN A 26 -2.30 4.95 -9.71
CA ASN A 26 -1.44 3.99 -9.05
C ASN A 26 -1.57 2.62 -9.73
N HIS A 27 -0.46 2.12 -10.27
CA HIS A 27 -0.41 0.80 -10.90
C HIS A 27 0.08 -0.31 -9.96
N PHE A 28 0.49 0.04 -8.74
CA PHE A 28 1.18 -0.86 -7.81
C PHE A 28 0.29 -1.30 -6.64
N ILE A 29 -0.97 -1.65 -6.91
CA ILE A 29 -1.88 -2.24 -5.91
C ILE A 29 -1.90 -3.76 -6.10
N PRO A 30 -1.46 -4.56 -5.12
CA PRO A 30 -1.35 -6.02 -5.26
C PRO A 30 -2.65 -6.77 -4.96
N TYR A 31 -3.78 -6.05 -4.88
CA TYR A 31 -5.08 -6.58 -4.50
C TYR A 31 -6.15 -6.08 -5.46
N THR A 32 -7.17 -6.91 -5.67
CA THR A 32 -8.42 -6.51 -6.29
C THR A 32 -9.26 -5.65 -5.34
N GLU A 33 -10.21 -4.91 -5.90
CA GLU A 33 -11.18 -4.10 -5.16
C GLU A 33 -11.98 -4.95 -4.18
N GLN A 34 -12.39 -6.16 -4.60
CA GLN A 34 -13.15 -7.08 -3.76
C GLN A 34 -12.33 -7.59 -2.57
N GLU A 35 -11.04 -7.88 -2.76
CA GLU A 35 -10.17 -8.35 -1.67
C GLU A 35 -10.01 -7.32 -0.55
N VAL A 36 -10.14 -6.03 -0.87
CA VAL A 36 -9.92 -4.93 0.09
C VAL A 36 -11.18 -4.16 0.45
N GLY A 37 -12.32 -4.48 -0.16
CA GLY A 37 -13.58 -3.77 0.03
C GLY A 37 -13.55 -2.33 -0.51
N ALA A 38 -12.84 -2.08 -1.60
CA ALA A 38 -12.84 -0.76 -2.23
C ALA A 38 -14.24 -0.43 -2.79
N PRO A 39 -14.75 0.80 -2.58
CA PRO A 39 -16.10 1.17 -3.00
C PRO A 39 -16.24 1.35 -4.52
N ASP A 40 -15.13 1.66 -5.19
CA ASP A 40 -15.07 1.97 -6.62
C ASP A 40 -13.92 1.21 -7.28
N ARG A 41 -14.00 1.10 -8.61
CA ARG A 41 -13.02 0.39 -9.44
C ARG A 41 -11.65 1.10 -9.44
N PHE A 42 -10.57 0.32 -9.33
CA PHE A 42 -9.21 0.76 -9.60
C PHE A 42 -8.99 0.93 -11.11
N GLU A 43 -8.30 2.01 -11.49
CA GLU A 43 -8.04 2.27 -12.92
C GLU A 43 -7.02 1.29 -13.52
N SER A 44 -6.23 0.62 -12.68
CA SER A 44 -5.19 -0.33 -13.09
C SER A 44 -5.23 -1.61 -12.25
N ASP A 45 -5.19 -2.75 -12.93
CA ASP A 45 -5.02 -4.09 -12.37
C ASP A 45 -3.63 -4.69 -12.64
N PHE A 46 -2.70 -3.89 -13.19
CA PHE A 46 -1.35 -4.29 -13.60
C PHE A 46 -0.66 -5.21 -12.59
N LEU A 47 -0.58 -4.79 -11.31
CA LEU A 47 0.18 -5.56 -10.33
C LEU A 47 -0.52 -6.87 -9.95
N VAL A 48 -1.87 -6.91 -9.90
CA VAL A 48 -2.61 -8.16 -9.71
C VAL A 48 -2.33 -9.14 -10.84
N GLN A 49 -2.42 -8.67 -12.09
CA GLN A 49 -2.11 -9.48 -13.27
C GLN A 49 -0.65 -9.94 -13.27
N TYR A 50 0.29 -9.06 -12.92
CA TYR A 50 1.70 -9.39 -12.86
C TYR A 50 2.01 -10.48 -11.82
N LEU A 51 1.35 -10.44 -10.65
CA LEU A 51 1.53 -11.42 -9.59
C LEU A 51 0.81 -12.75 -9.88
N ALA A 52 -0.17 -12.77 -10.80
CA ALA A 52 -0.88 -13.98 -11.18
C ALA A 52 0.09 -15.08 -11.67
N GLY A 53 -0.09 -16.29 -11.14
CA GLY A 53 0.75 -17.45 -11.47
C GLY A 53 2.17 -17.43 -10.87
N LYS A 54 2.57 -16.37 -10.13
CA LYS A 54 3.88 -16.35 -9.45
C LYS A 54 3.83 -17.15 -8.15
N ILE A 55 4.91 -17.86 -7.87
CA ILE A 55 5.09 -18.61 -6.62
C ILE A 55 5.85 -17.73 -5.63
N PHE A 56 5.22 -17.47 -4.48
CA PHE A 56 5.81 -16.67 -3.40
C PHE A 56 6.34 -17.57 -2.29
N SER A 57 7.44 -17.15 -1.67
CA SER A 57 7.88 -17.75 -0.42
C SER A 57 6.88 -17.47 0.71
N ALA A 58 6.83 -18.33 1.74
CA ALA A 58 5.92 -18.15 2.87
C ALA A 58 6.01 -16.74 3.53
N PRO A 59 7.20 -16.15 3.78
CA PRO A 59 7.27 -14.78 4.29
C PRO A 59 6.70 -13.72 3.33
N ALA A 60 6.82 -13.92 2.01
CA ALA A 60 6.24 -13.00 1.03
C ALA A 60 4.71 -13.10 0.99
N GLN A 61 4.16 -14.31 1.12
CA GLN A 61 2.71 -14.51 1.26
C GLN A 61 2.19 -13.86 2.55
N ALA A 62 2.93 -13.98 3.66
CA ALA A 62 2.57 -13.32 4.92
C ALA A 62 2.52 -11.78 4.78
N VAL A 63 3.50 -11.18 4.09
CA VAL A 63 3.49 -9.72 3.83
C VAL A 63 2.27 -9.30 3.00
N LEU A 64 1.90 -10.07 1.97
CA LEU A 64 0.70 -9.80 1.17
C LEU A 64 -0.59 -9.98 2.00
N ALA A 65 -0.65 -11.00 2.85
CA ALA A 65 -1.81 -11.25 3.70
C ALA A 65 -2.02 -10.11 4.72
N GLU A 66 -0.97 -9.71 5.43
CA GLU A 66 -1.03 -8.63 6.43
C GLU A 66 -1.21 -7.26 5.77
N GLY A 67 -0.61 -7.05 4.59
CA GLY A 67 -0.83 -5.83 3.82
C GLY A 67 -2.29 -5.68 3.40
N ARG A 68 -2.96 -6.78 3.02
CA ARG A 68 -4.39 -6.77 2.65
C ARG A 68 -5.26 -6.32 3.82
N GLN A 69 -4.95 -6.76 5.04
CA GLN A 69 -5.68 -6.33 6.25
C GLN A 69 -5.61 -4.81 6.44
N LEU A 70 -4.44 -4.20 6.16
CA LEU A 70 -4.30 -2.73 6.24
C LEU A 70 -5.12 -2.01 5.16
N TRP A 71 -5.18 -2.53 3.93
CA TRP A 71 -6.05 -1.95 2.90
C TRP A 71 -7.53 -2.11 3.25
N GLN A 72 -7.94 -3.27 3.79
CA GLN A 72 -9.30 -3.49 4.27
C GLN A 72 -9.66 -2.50 5.37
N ALA A 73 -8.78 -2.32 6.36
CA ALA A 73 -8.95 -1.32 7.41
C ALA A 73 -9.05 0.10 6.84
N TYR A 74 -8.26 0.43 5.80
CA TYR A 74 -8.34 1.73 5.15
C TYR A 74 -9.72 2.00 4.55
N PHE A 75 -10.28 1.06 3.79
CA PHE A 75 -11.59 1.21 3.14
C PHE A 75 -12.79 1.03 4.06
N ALA A 76 -12.63 0.38 5.22
CA ALA A 76 -13.72 0.14 6.16
C ALA A 76 -14.38 1.43 6.69
N HIS A 77 -13.65 2.55 6.70
CA HIS A 77 -14.15 3.83 7.21
C HIS A 77 -13.71 5.00 6.33
N PRO A 78 -14.58 6.01 6.13
CA PRO A 78 -14.19 7.23 5.44
C PRO A 78 -13.13 7.99 6.26
N ASN A 79 -12.23 8.67 5.56
CA ASN A 79 -11.22 9.51 6.19
C ASN A 79 -11.75 10.94 6.41
N ALA A 80 -11.34 11.58 7.50
CA ALA A 80 -11.69 12.96 7.81
C ALA A 80 -11.22 13.90 6.69
N ARG A 81 -11.96 15.02 6.48
CA ARG A 81 -11.71 15.96 5.38
C ARG A 81 -10.25 16.46 5.31
N PRO A 82 -9.61 16.89 6.41
CA PRO A 82 -8.21 17.33 6.36
C PRO A 82 -7.26 16.25 5.85
N VAL A 83 -7.42 15.01 6.33
CA VAL A 83 -6.61 13.86 5.90
C VAL A 83 -6.78 13.58 4.40
N ARG A 84 -8.01 13.70 3.90
CA ARG A 84 -8.31 13.52 2.46
C ARG A 84 -7.66 14.60 1.61
N ASP A 85 -7.71 15.85 2.04
CA ASP A 85 -7.14 16.98 1.29
C ASP A 85 -5.61 16.97 1.31
N ASP A 86 -5.00 16.60 2.44
CA ASP A 86 -3.54 16.50 2.63
C ASP A 86 -2.93 15.34 1.82
N LEU A 87 -3.57 14.17 1.87
CA LEU A 87 -3.08 12.97 1.19
C LEU A 87 -3.67 12.78 -0.21
N LYS A 88 -4.48 13.74 -0.69
CA LYS A 88 -5.19 13.66 -1.98
C LYS A 88 -5.96 12.35 -2.16
N LEU A 89 -6.76 11.99 -1.16
CA LEU A 89 -7.61 10.78 -1.16
C LEU A 89 -8.92 11.05 -1.94
N ASN A 90 -8.77 11.39 -3.22
CA ASN A 90 -9.87 11.70 -4.14
C ASN A 90 -10.03 10.63 -5.24
N ARG A 91 -9.40 9.46 -5.07
CA ARG A 91 -9.50 8.29 -5.94
C ARG A 91 -9.48 7.00 -5.13
N PRO A 92 -10.06 5.89 -5.65
CA PRO A 92 -10.04 4.59 -4.96
C PRO A 92 -8.68 3.87 -5.05
N ASP A 93 -7.90 4.08 -6.12
CA ASP A 93 -6.63 3.41 -6.39
C ASP A 93 -5.46 3.95 -5.54
N VAL A 94 -5.64 4.06 -4.23
CA VAL A 94 -4.65 4.66 -3.32
C VAL A 94 -3.36 3.86 -3.25
N GLY A 95 -2.25 4.59 -3.08
CA GLY A 95 -0.93 4.02 -2.90
C GLY A 95 -0.60 3.64 -1.46
N TRP A 96 0.46 2.85 -1.28
CA TRP A 96 0.89 2.37 0.03
C TRP A 96 1.16 3.52 1.03
N TYR A 97 1.78 4.60 0.55
CA TYR A 97 2.02 5.78 1.36
C TYR A 97 0.71 6.37 1.89
N GLN A 98 -0.28 6.55 1.02
CA GLN A 98 -1.58 7.13 1.36
C GLN A 98 -2.33 6.26 2.36
N VAL A 99 -2.37 4.94 2.16
CA VAL A 99 -2.99 3.98 3.09
C VAL A 99 -2.37 4.08 4.48
N ARG A 100 -1.03 3.99 4.56
CA ARG A 100 -0.33 4.04 5.84
C ARG A 100 -0.54 5.37 6.56
N LYS A 101 -0.42 6.50 5.85
CA LYS A 101 -0.60 7.82 6.45
C LYS A 101 -2.03 8.09 6.88
N ALA A 102 -3.02 7.63 6.13
CA ALA A 102 -4.42 7.75 6.51
C ALA A 102 -4.74 6.94 7.78
N LEU A 103 -4.23 5.71 7.88
CA LEU A 103 -4.39 4.87 9.08
C LEU A 103 -3.63 5.43 10.28
N GLU A 104 -2.41 5.96 10.11
CA GLU A 104 -1.67 6.65 11.17
C GLU A 104 -2.47 7.85 11.72
N ALA A 105 -3.01 8.69 10.83
CA ALA A 105 -3.83 9.84 11.22
C ALA A 105 -5.12 9.40 11.92
N ARG A 106 -5.76 8.32 11.44
CA ARG A 106 -6.96 7.76 12.06
C ARG A 106 -6.68 7.21 13.45
N ASN A 107 -5.60 6.44 13.62
CA ASN A 107 -5.18 5.94 14.93
C ASN A 107 -4.91 7.08 15.93
N ALA A 108 -4.39 8.22 15.45
CA ALA A 108 -4.14 9.39 16.29
C ALA A 108 -5.41 10.15 16.68
N SER A 109 -6.48 10.08 15.87
CA SER A 109 -7.76 10.74 16.16
C SER A 109 -8.52 10.11 17.33
N GLY A 110 -8.43 8.79 17.50
CA GLY A 110 -9.21 8.03 18.48
C GLY A 110 -10.68 7.79 18.10
N ASP A 111 -11.12 8.21 16.90
CA ASP A 111 -12.53 8.12 16.46
C ASP A 111 -12.99 6.68 16.21
N VAL A 112 -12.06 5.78 15.86
CA VAL A 112 -12.31 4.35 15.65
C VAL A 112 -11.24 3.50 16.32
N LEU A 113 -11.50 2.20 16.44
CA LEU A 113 -10.52 1.25 16.96
C LEU A 113 -9.21 1.32 16.16
N PRO A 114 -8.05 1.52 16.83
CA PRO A 114 -6.78 1.64 16.14
C PRO A 114 -6.41 0.39 15.36
N THR A 115 -5.95 0.58 14.13
CA THR A 115 -5.40 -0.49 13.29
C THR A 115 -3.94 -0.73 13.66
N SER A 116 -3.59 -1.95 14.10
CA SER A 116 -2.20 -2.29 14.44
C SER A 116 -1.37 -2.58 13.20
N PHE A 117 -0.17 -2.00 13.14
CA PHE A 117 0.83 -2.28 12.12
C PHE A 117 1.81 -3.40 12.53
N GLN A 118 1.75 -3.89 13.78
CA GLN A 118 2.71 -4.86 14.30
C GLN A 118 2.73 -6.19 13.53
N PRO A 119 1.58 -6.80 13.17
CA PRO A 119 1.58 -8.05 12.39
C PRO A 119 2.28 -7.89 11.05
N PHE A 120 1.97 -6.81 10.34
CA PHE A 120 2.60 -6.46 9.07
C PHE A 120 4.10 -6.20 9.22
N GLN A 121 4.53 -5.46 10.25
CA GLN A 121 5.94 -5.18 10.50
C GLN A 121 6.72 -6.47 10.80
N ALA A 122 6.13 -7.39 11.56
CA ALA A 122 6.73 -8.70 11.83
C ALA A 122 6.89 -9.53 10.54
N ALA A 123 5.85 -9.60 9.70
CA ALA A 123 5.92 -10.29 8.41
C ALA A 123 6.97 -9.65 7.48
N TYR A 124 7.02 -8.32 7.41
CA TYR A 124 7.97 -7.59 6.59
C TYR A 124 9.41 -7.79 7.08
N LYS A 125 9.63 -7.84 8.39
CA LYS A 125 10.94 -8.16 8.99
C LYS A 125 11.38 -9.57 8.63
N ALA A 126 10.50 -10.57 8.77
CA ALA A 126 10.81 -11.96 8.42
C ALA A 126 11.18 -12.12 6.93
N LEU A 127 10.47 -11.42 6.03
CA LEU A 127 10.84 -11.38 4.61
C LEU A 127 12.20 -10.72 4.40
N THR A 128 12.49 -9.62 5.11
CA THR A 128 13.76 -8.90 5.02
C THR A 128 14.93 -9.78 5.47
N GLU A 129 14.81 -10.45 6.62
CA GLU A 129 15.83 -11.37 7.15
C GLU A 129 16.12 -12.52 6.18
N LYS A 130 15.09 -13.02 5.48
CA LYS A 130 15.27 -14.03 4.42
C LYS A 130 16.00 -13.48 3.19
N LEU A 131 15.72 -12.26 2.76
CA LEU A 131 16.28 -11.67 1.53
C LEU A 131 17.68 -11.09 1.74
N GLN A 132 18.01 -10.63 2.94
CA GLN A 132 19.29 -10.00 3.25
C GLN A 132 20.53 -10.86 2.93
N PRO A 133 20.62 -12.16 3.26
CA PRO A 133 21.78 -12.95 2.85
C PRO A 133 21.84 -13.16 1.32
N LEU A 134 20.70 -13.10 0.62
CA LEU A 134 20.63 -13.36 -0.82
C LEU A 134 21.25 -12.23 -1.65
N VAL A 135 21.27 -11.00 -1.16
CA VAL A 135 21.93 -9.91 -1.91
C VAL A 135 23.44 -10.13 -2.05
N TYR A 136 24.05 -10.84 -1.10
CA TYR A 136 25.45 -11.24 -1.18
C TYR A 136 25.64 -12.53 -1.97
N SER A 137 24.80 -13.55 -1.75
CA SER A 137 24.95 -14.83 -2.43
C SER A 137 24.71 -14.74 -3.94
N LEU A 138 23.81 -13.84 -4.36
CA LEU A 138 23.51 -13.58 -5.77
C LEU A 138 24.42 -12.52 -6.40
N GLY A 139 25.38 -11.98 -5.63
CA GLY A 139 26.39 -11.04 -6.14
C GLY A 139 25.88 -9.61 -6.39
N PHE A 140 24.72 -9.23 -5.86
CA PHE A 140 24.27 -7.82 -5.91
C PHE A 140 25.18 -6.91 -5.07
N LEU A 141 25.69 -7.41 -3.95
CA LEU A 141 26.66 -6.73 -3.09
C LEU A 141 27.88 -7.62 -2.82
N LYS A 142 29.05 -6.99 -2.63
CA LYS A 142 30.26 -7.68 -2.17
C LYS A 142 30.13 -8.02 -0.69
N LYS A 143 30.65 -9.19 -0.30
CA LYS A 143 30.74 -9.62 1.11
C LYS A 143 31.80 -8.83 1.86
#